data_AF-A0A139XF81-F1
#
_entry.id   AF-A0A139XF81-F1
#
_cell.length_a   1.000
_cell.length_b   1.000
_cell.length_c   1.000
_cell.angle_alpha   90.00
_cell.angle_beta   90.00
_cell.angle_gamma   90.00
#
_symmetry.space_group_name_H-M   'P 1'
#
loop_
_entity.id
_entity.type
_entity.pdbx_description
1 polymer ?
#
loop_
_entity_poly.entity_id
_entity_poly.type
_entity_poly.pdbx_seq_one_letter_code
_entity_poly.pdbx_strand_id
1 'polypeptide(L)' 'MRFLVKIFAMTPTLPILQTKSLQITILAVGSRGDLQPYCALAVGLRRAGHKVKIATRYVGWVEERNPTFTGIF' A
#
# COMPACT_ATOMS: atom_id res chain seq x y z
N MET A 1 24.99 -46.29 22.69
CA MET A 1 24.55 -44.97 23.20
C MET A 1 24.88 -43.93 22.11
N ARG A 2 24.06 -43.80 21.05
CA ARG A 2 23.08 -42.71 20.83
C ARG A 2 23.51 -41.38 21.46
N PHE A 3 23.95 -40.41 20.66
CA PHE A 3 23.40 -39.05 20.58
C PHE A 3 24.08 -38.28 19.42
N LEU A 4 23.64 -38.58 18.20
CA LEU A 4 23.81 -37.73 17.02
C LEU A 4 22.89 -36.51 17.21
N VAL A 5 23.43 -35.36 17.61
CA VAL A 5 22.72 -34.08 17.57
C VAL A 5 22.72 -33.59 16.12
N LYS A 6 21.86 -34.19 15.31
CA LYS A 6 21.56 -33.74 13.95
C LYS A 6 20.68 -32.51 14.11
N ILE A 7 21.30 -31.32 14.16
CA ILE A 7 20.59 -30.04 14.10
C ILE A 7 19.96 -29.98 12.70
N PHE A 8 18.73 -30.48 12.62
CA PHE A 8 17.90 -30.38 11.44
C PHE A 8 17.55 -28.90 11.32
N ALA A 9 18.16 -28.21 10.37
CA ALA A 9 17.79 -26.86 9.97
C ALA A 9 16.35 -26.90 9.45
N MET A 10 15.39 -26.82 10.36
CA MET A 10 13.99 -26.61 10.04
C MET A 10 13.85 -25.12 9.73
N THR A 11 14.19 -24.74 8.50
CA THR A 11 13.82 -23.44 7.96
C THR A 11 12.30 -23.33 8.09
N PRO A 12 11.75 -22.41 8.89
CA PRO A 12 10.32 -22.19 8.87
C PRO A 12 9.96 -21.67 7.49
N THR A 13 9.40 -22.53 6.63
CA THR A 13 8.71 -22.10 5.43
C THR A 13 7.44 -21.43 5.91
N LEU A 14 7.55 -20.15 6.30
CA LEU A 14 6.38 -19.32 6.51
C LEU A 14 5.53 -19.41 5.24
N PRO A 15 4.23 -19.69 5.33
CA PRO A 15 3.38 -19.61 4.16
C PRO A 15 3.55 -18.21 3.59
N ILE A 16 4.04 -18.11 2.36
CA ILE A 16 3.99 -16.87 1.59
C ILE A 16 2.52 -16.48 1.48
N LEU A 17 2.05 -15.65 2.40
CA LEU A 17 0.75 -15.00 2.28
C LEU A 17 0.83 -14.22 0.97
N GLN A 18 0.20 -14.74 -0.09
CA GLN A 18 0.10 -14.03 -1.35
C GLN A 18 -0.65 -12.73 -1.06
N THR A 19 0.09 -11.63 -0.99
CA THR A 19 -0.47 -10.30 -0.88
C THR A 19 -1.14 -9.99 -2.21
N LYS A 20 -2.41 -10.34 -2.31
CA LYS A 20 -3.21 -10.08 -3.51
C LYS A 20 -3.22 -8.57 -3.77
N SER A 21 -2.91 -8.17 -5.00
CA SER A 21 -3.06 -6.77 -5.41
C SER A 21 -4.55 -6.38 -5.30
N LEU A 22 -4.82 -5.24 -4.66
CA LEU A 22 -6.16 -4.73 -4.40
C LEU A 22 -6.40 -3.49 -5.25
N GLN A 23 -7.68 -3.20 -5.51
CA GLN A 23 -8.12 -1.90 -6.05
C GLN A 23 -8.70 -1.09 -4.90
N ILE A 24 -8.03 0.00 -4.54
CA ILE A 24 -8.35 0.81 -3.37
C ILE A 24 -8.72 2.22 -3.84
N THR A 25 -9.87 2.72 -3.41
CA THR A 25 -10.27 4.12 -3.61
C THR A 25 -10.30 4.80 -2.26
N ILE A 26 -9.50 5.86 -2.10
CA ILE A 26 -9.50 6.69 -0.89
C ILE A 26 -10.39 7.89 -1.15
N LEU A 27 -11.47 8.02 -0.37
CA LEU A 27 -12.38 9.15 -0.45
C LEU A 27 -11.90 10.25 0.50
N ALA A 28 -11.45 11.38 -0.05
CA ALA A 28 -10.97 12.53 0.71
C ALA A 28 -11.91 13.73 0.49
N VAL A 29 -13.00 13.77 1.27
CA VAL A 29 -14.05 14.82 1.23
C VAL A 29 -13.65 16.09 2.00
N GLY A 30 -12.59 16.00 2.82
CA GLY A 30 -12.12 17.09 3.68
C GLY A 30 -11.45 18.24 2.94
N SER A 31 -10.72 19.05 3.70
CA SER A 31 -9.91 20.17 3.21
C SER A 31 -8.62 19.71 2.50
N ARG A 32 -7.86 20.65 1.93
CA ARG A 32 -6.51 20.37 1.41
C ARG A 32 -5.55 19.84 2.47
N GLY A 33 -5.74 20.22 3.74
CA GLY A 33 -4.92 19.70 4.85
C GLY A 33 -5.17 18.21 5.08
N ASP A 34 -6.42 17.77 4.93
CA ASP A 34 -6.80 16.36 5.08
C ASP A 34 -6.27 15.50 3.93
N LEU A 35 -6.05 16.07 2.75
CA LEU A 35 -5.56 15.34 1.57
C LEU A 35 -4.13 14.85 1.68
N GLN A 36 -3.26 15.59 2.37
CA GLN A 36 -1.84 15.29 2.46
C GLN A 36 -1.54 13.90 3.08
N PRO A 37 -2.13 13.52 4.23
CA PRO A 37 -1.92 12.18 4.79
C PRO A 37 -2.51 11.08 3.89
N TYR A 38 -3.61 11.33 3.17
CA TYR A 38 -4.16 10.36 2.20
C TYR A 38 -3.26 10.16 0.99
N CYS A 39 -2.59 11.22 0.50
CA CYS A 39 -1.60 11.10 -0.56
C CYS A 39 -0.41 10.24 -0.11
N ALA A 40 0.10 10.47 1.11
CA ALA A 40 1.19 9.68 1.67
C ALA A 40 0.81 8.19 1.81
N LEU A 41 -0.40 7.91 2.33
CA LEU A 41 -0.94 6.55 2.43
C LEU A 41 -1.05 5.89 1.05
N ALA A 42 -1.58 6.61 0.06
CA ALA A 42 -1.75 6.10 -1.28
C ALA A 42 -0.41 5.75 -1.95
N VAL A 43 0.66 6.51 -1.68
CA VAL A 43 2.02 6.15 -2.12
C VAL A 43 2.48 4.86 -1.45
N GLY A 44 2.28 4.71 -0.14
CA GLY A 44 2.63 3.49 0.60
C GLY A 44 1.90 2.24 0.05
N LEU A 45 0.59 2.35 -0.19
CA LEU A 45 -0.23 1.27 -0.75
C LEU A 45 0.20 0.88 -2.17
N ARG A 46 0.59 1.85 -3.01
CA ARG A 46 1.15 1.55 -4.34
C ARG A 46 2.50 0.86 -4.28
N ARG A 47 3.38 1.29 -3.36
CA ARG A 47 4.67 0.63 -3.10
C ARG A 47 4.48 -0.82 -2.62
N ALA A 48 3.40 -1.09 -1.90
CA ALA A 48 2.98 -2.44 -1.50
C ALA A 48 2.32 -3.25 -2.64
N GLY A 49 2.18 -2.69 -3.85
CA GLY A 49 1.68 -3.39 -5.04
C GLY A 49 0.17 -3.28 -5.28
N HIS A 50 -0.53 -2.38 -4.56
CA HIS A 50 -1.95 -2.13 -4.77
C HIS A 50 -2.20 -1.05 -5.84
N LYS A 51 -3.34 -1.16 -6.54
CA LYS A 51 -3.85 -0.11 -7.42
C LYS A 51 -4.68 0.87 -6.59
N VAL A 52 -4.28 2.14 -6.55
CA VAL A 52 -4.89 3.12 -5.67
C VAL A 52 -5.37 4.34 -6.45
N LYS A 53 -6.56 4.85 -6.10
CA LYS A 53 -7.13 6.10 -6.59
C LYS A 53 -7.53 6.99 -5.42
N ILE A 54 -7.49 8.32 -5.61
CA ILE A 54 -7.95 9.30 -4.63
C ILE A 54 -9.17 10.00 -5.23
N ALA A 55 -10.31 9.96 -4.54
CA ALA A 55 -11.51 10.69 -4.94
C ALA A 55 -11.61 11.97 -4.10
N THR A 56 -11.51 13.14 -4.73
CA THR A 56 -11.44 14.43 -4.03
C THR A 56 -11.68 15.62 -4.94
N ARG A 57 -12.39 16.64 -4.43
CA ARG A 57 -12.65 17.91 -5.12
C ARG A 57 -11.41 18.77 -5.47
N TYR A 58 -10.22 18.35 -5.07
CA TYR A 58 -8.96 19.05 -5.30
C TYR A 58 -8.05 18.31 -6.29
N VAL A 59 -8.64 17.64 -7.30
CA VAL A 59 -7.91 16.84 -8.30
C VAL A 59 -6.67 17.54 -8.84
N GLY A 60 -6.79 18.78 -9.32
CA GLY A 60 -5.66 19.53 -9.88
C GLY A 60 -4.51 19.76 -8.89
N TRP A 61 -4.81 19.93 -7.60
CA TRP A 61 -3.79 20.09 -6.56
C TRP A 61 -3.02 18.79 -6.30
N VAL A 62 -3.70 17.65 -6.40
CA VAL A 62 -3.11 16.32 -6.23
C VAL A 62 -2.27 15.95 -7.45
N GLU A 63 -2.79 16.18 -8.66
CA GLU A 63 -2.09 15.86 -9.91
C GLU A 63 -0.82 16.69 -10.11
N GLU A 64 -0.82 17.97 -9.74
CA GLU A 64 0.36 18.84 -9.78
C GLU A 64 1.51 18.29 -8.91
N ARG A 65 1.19 17.81 -7.71
CA ARG A 65 2.21 17.40 -6.72
C ARG A 65 2.59 15.93 -6.84
N ASN A 66 1.71 15.12 -7.42
CA ASN A 66 1.91 13.70 -7.47
C ASN A 66 1.26 13.14 -8.76
N PRO A 67 1.89 13.36 -9.93
CA PRO A 67 1.30 13.13 -11.25
C PRO A 67 0.92 11.66 -11.53
N THR A 68 1.33 10.75 -10.66
CA THR A 68 0.92 9.35 -10.72
C THR A 68 -0.49 9.11 -10.20
N PHE A 69 -1.05 10.02 -9.39
CA PHE A 69 -2.43 9.91 -8.90
C PHE A 69 -3.40 10.47 -9.93
N THR A 70 -4.42 9.70 -10.24
CA THR A 70 -5.59 10.18 -10.96
C THR A 70 -6.65 10.51 -9.91
N GLY A 71 -6.96 11.79 -9.78
CA GLY A 71 -8.11 12.19 -8.99
C GLY A 71 -9.40 11.70 -9.67
N ILE A 72 -10.39 11.30 -8.88
CA ILE A 72 -11.75 11.10 -9.40
C ILE A 72 -12.63 12.15 -8.72
N PHE A 73 -13.38 12.90 -9.54
CA PHE A 73 -14.26 14.04 -9.20
C PHE A 73 -13.57 15.39 -9.03
#